data_AF-A0A1H3Z0B0-F1
#
_entry.id   AF-A0A1H3Z0B0-F1
#
_cell.length_a   1.000
_cell.length_b   1.000
_cell.length_c   1.000
_cell.angle_alpha   90.00
_cell.angle_beta   90.00
_cell.angle_gamma   90.00
#
_symmetry.space_group_name_H-M   'P 1'
#
loop_
_entity.id
_entity.type
_entity.pdbx_description
1 polymer ?
#
loop_
_entity_poly.entity_id
_entity_poly.type
_entity_poly.pdbx_seq_one_letter_code
_entity_poly.pdbx_strand_id
1 'polypeptide(L)'
;MHQEAKPKPVFSILVAGHREDRLNRMNSQEAIFASLKKSLLELKELAKVQLDNAAQLYKQIPSKNCEYRLLTGCAPGVDTKAAQLATEIGYELHLLTPGQDKVTNEAQKNAQRKVTLGAPITQSTELPVEAFAIRDEIALAYSDVLTVVWDGKSPQGIAGGTVRLIRESLLQRKPVIWIGTGGNIKYSQPQQLTESELSILRADGWSPTLLKKHFNGDNTEVMGQLECLLNPAKSANGVEICDQINRLTGVKPCGDPCYGVSAKELKHEDHPIAEPDGIKNAFSIFDTQANAYAKKHRSSVWALYLLATFAVFFAACGALTFTPKSLWPYSELTVLSVVIAIYLIAVKKKWHGLFLSHRYLAEQLRYLRFSYPLLAIPSVFLKSIWKIPEKPLSATSTGKTNPLRISGAEIWLLNRTLISTGLPTAKTANTQNYNLQKCNTSSLAQNYLKKITEGQHDYHVKANHKRHSEHRKLHRFSAGLFIATFIMVVMEIFHIGPHSMLSLGTIVCPALGAAIHGILTQNEIARISAMSNLTAEQLKSYIAAFEKINSKETDMTWNNFLTLRCLTNDAAELMSGQNSQWQALLIHQKESLPA
;
A
#
# COMPACT_ATOMS: atom_id res chain seq x y z
N MET A 1 17.27 -11.30 18.00
CA MET A 1 16.60 -11.57 16.71
C MET A 1 16.47 -10.26 15.94
N HIS A 2 17.16 -10.13 14.82
CA HIS A 2 17.12 -8.93 13.98
C HIS A 2 15.76 -8.82 13.29
N GLN A 3 14.99 -7.75 13.54
CA GLN A 3 13.70 -7.53 12.88
C GLN A 3 13.93 -6.95 11.48
N GLU A 4 13.79 -7.79 10.45
CA GLU A 4 13.72 -7.35 9.05
C GLU A 4 12.25 -7.13 8.63
N ALA A 5 12.02 -6.17 7.73
CA ALA A 5 10.71 -5.89 7.17
C ALA A 5 10.28 -6.89 6.08
N LYS A 6 11.06 -7.95 5.85
CA LYS A 6 10.73 -8.97 4.86
C LYS A 6 9.41 -9.68 5.22
N PRO A 7 8.55 -9.98 4.24
CA PRO A 7 7.33 -10.74 4.49
C PRO A 7 7.64 -12.21 4.80
N LYS A 8 6.73 -12.90 5.48
CA LYS A 8 6.80 -14.37 5.59
C LYS A 8 6.50 -15.02 4.22
N PRO A 9 7.12 -16.18 3.91
CA PRO A 9 6.78 -16.96 2.73
C PRO A 9 5.41 -17.63 2.95
N VAL A 10 4.39 -17.13 2.24
CA VAL A 10 3.00 -17.59 2.39
C VAL A 10 2.38 -17.74 1.01
N PHE A 11 1.49 -18.70 0.81
CA PHE A 11 0.67 -18.75 -0.39
C PHE A 11 -0.79 -19.00 -0.01
N SER A 12 -1.70 -18.22 -0.57
CA SER A 12 -3.09 -18.16 -0.12
C SER A 12 -4.07 -18.30 -1.27
N ILE A 13 -4.94 -19.30 -1.21
CA ILE A 13 -5.94 -19.59 -2.25
C ILE A 13 -7.33 -19.28 -1.70
N LEU A 14 -8.15 -18.56 -2.45
CA LEU A 14 -9.60 -18.46 -2.19
C LEU A 14 -10.33 -19.49 -3.05
N VAL A 15 -11.16 -20.33 -2.42
CA VAL A 15 -12.07 -21.25 -3.10
C VAL A 15 -13.52 -20.83 -2.85
N ALA A 16 -14.32 -20.78 -3.91
CA ALA A 16 -15.75 -20.48 -3.83
C ALA A 16 -16.52 -21.16 -4.96
N GLY A 17 -17.84 -21.31 -4.83
CA GLY A 17 -18.64 -21.84 -5.93
C GLY A 17 -20.09 -22.06 -5.58
N HIS A 18 -20.72 -22.98 -6.29
CA HIS A 18 -22.14 -23.29 -6.15
C HIS A 18 -22.51 -23.94 -4.81
N ARG A 19 -23.72 -23.63 -4.35
CA ARG A 19 -24.37 -24.32 -3.22
C ARG A 19 -24.75 -25.75 -3.60
N GLU A 20 -24.92 -26.59 -2.59
CA GLU A 20 -25.26 -28.02 -2.72
C GLU A 20 -26.43 -28.28 -3.68
N ASP A 21 -27.55 -27.56 -3.55
CA ASP A 21 -28.73 -27.75 -4.43
C ASP A 21 -28.42 -27.57 -5.91
N ARG A 22 -27.56 -26.59 -6.24
CA ARG A 22 -27.19 -26.29 -7.62
C ARG A 22 -26.13 -27.27 -8.13
N LEU A 23 -25.25 -27.75 -7.27
CA LEU A 23 -24.33 -28.84 -7.58
C LEU A 23 -25.07 -30.17 -7.80
N ASN A 24 -26.10 -30.48 -7.03
CA ASN A 24 -26.87 -31.74 -7.14
C ASN A 24 -27.62 -31.84 -8.47
N ARG A 25 -27.91 -30.71 -9.10
CA ARG A 25 -28.45 -30.65 -10.47
C ARG A 25 -27.39 -30.91 -11.56
N MET A 26 -26.13 -31.10 -11.18
CA MET A 26 -25.03 -31.37 -12.13
C MET A 26 -24.65 -32.86 -12.07
N ASN A 27 -24.64 -33.51 -13.22
CA ASN A 27 -24.37 -34.95 -13.34
C ASN A 27 -22.89 -35.34 -13.13
N SER A 28 -21.99 -34.39 -12.84
CA SER A 28 -20.53 -34.60 -12.88
C SER A 28 -19.80 -34.05 -11.65
N GLN A 29 -20.40 -34.16 -10.45
CA GLN A 29 -19.79 -33.68 -9.21
C GLN A 29 -18.41 -34.28 -8.93
N GLU A 30 -18.25 -35.58 -9.16
CA GLU A 30 -16.97 -36.27 -8.97
C GLU A 30 -15.86 -35.68 -9.84
N ALA A 31 -16.16 -35.41 -11.13
CA ALA A 31 -15.21 -34.80 -12.05
C ALA A 31 -14.85 -33.36 -11.63
N ILE A 32 -15.82 -32.59 -11.14
CA ILE A 32 -15.60 -31.23 -10.61
C ILE A 32 -14.63 -31.28 -9.43
N PHE A 33 -14.89 -32.14 -8.45
CA PHE A 33 -14.08 -32.21 -7.23
C PHE A 33 -12.71 -32.86 -7.44
N ALA A 34 -12.59 -33.80 -8.39
CA ALA A 34 -11.30 -34.32 -8.84
C ALA A 34 -10.46 -33.21 -9.48
N SER A 35 -11.08 -32.36 -10.30
CA SER A 35 -10.42 -31.22 -10.94
C SER A 35 -10.03 -30.14 -9.94
N LEU A 36 -10.86 -29.90 -8.91
CA LEU A 36 -10.52 -29.02 -7.80
C LEU A 36 -9.32 -29.55 -7.01
N LYS A 37 -9.33 -30.83 -6.65
CA LYS A 37 -8.20 -31.48 -5.94
C LYS A 37 -6.90 -31.39 -6.75
N LYS A 38 -6.97 -31.68 -8.06
CA LYS A 38 -5.84 -31.57 -8.98
C LYS A 38 -5.29 -30.13 -9.01
N SER A 39 -6.16 -29.14 -9.17
CA SER A 39 -5.77 -27.73 -9.21
C SER A 39 -5.09 -27.27 -7.92
N LEU A 40 -5.63 -27.68 -6.76
CA LEU A 40 -5.04 -27.34 -5.46
C LEU A 40 -3.65 -27.98 -5.26
N LEU A 41 -3.45 -29.23 -5.70
CA LEU A 41 -2.14 -29.89 -5.64
C LEU A 41 -1.12 -29.18 -6.55
N GLU A 42 -1.48 -28.89 -7.79
CA GLU A 42 -0.61 -28.18 -8.75
C GLU A 42 -0.20 -26.80 -8.21
N LEU A 43 -1.15 -26.05 -7.66
CA LEU A 43 -0.87 -24.74 -7.07
C LEU A 43 0.03 -24.81 -5.83
N LYS A 44 -0.14 -25.83 -4.98
CA LYS A 44 0.72 -26.02 -3.80
C LYS A 44 2.17 -26.29 -4.20
N GLU A 45 2.38 -27.20 -5.15
CA GLU A 45 3.72 -27.56 -5.62
C GLU A 45 4.38 -26.38 -6.36
N LEU A 46 3.64 -25.65 -7.19
CA LEU A 46 4.13 -24.41 -7.79
C LEU A 46 4.60 -23.43 -6.72
N ALA A 47 3.76 -23.16 -5.71
CA ALA A 47 4.07 -22.20 -4.67
C ALA A 47 5.29 -22.59 -3.86
N LYS A 48 5.42 -23.89 -3.52
CA LYS A 48 6.58 -24.44 -2.82
C LYS A 48 7.87 -24.18 -3.58
N VAL A 49 7.92 -24.58 -4.86
CA VAL A 49 9.11 -24.39 -5.71
C VAL A 49 9.50 -22.92 -5.83
N GLN A 50 8.52 -22.03 -6.04
CA GLN A 50 8.83 -20.61 -6.26
C GLN A 50 9.22 -19.87 -4.98
N LEU A 51 8.59 -20.19 -3.84
CA LEU A 51 8.98 -19.62 -2.55
C LEU A 51 10.39 -20.06 -2.13
N ASP A 52 10.75 -21.32 -2.36
CA ASP A 52 12.11 -21.82 -2.09
C ASP A 52 13.14 -21.12 -3.00
N ASN A 53 12.85 -20.97 -4.31
CA ASN A 53 13.72 -20.27 -5.25
C ASN A 53 13.88 -18.78 -4.95
N ALA A 54 12.93 -18.16 -4.26
CA ALA A 54 12.91 -16.75 -3.90
C ALA A 54 13.20 -16.49 -2.41
N ALA A 55 13.73 -17.47 -1.68
CA ALA A 55 13.89 -17.43 -0.22
C ALA A 55 14.62 -16.17 0.31
N GLN A 56 15.50 -15.57 -0.50
CA GLN A 56 16.24 -14.36 -0.14
C GLN A 56 15.34 -13.13 0.08
N LEU A 57 14.19 -13.07 -0.60
CA LEU A 57 13.21 -11.96 -0.54
C LEU A 57 12.28 -12.07 0.67
N TYR A 58 12.18 -13.25 1.26
CA TYR A 58 11.32 -13.56 2.39
C TYR A 58 12.13 -13.63 3.69
N LYS A 59 11.43 -13.65 4.82
CA LYS A 59 12.06 -14.00 6.10
C LYS A 59 12.66 -15.40 5.99
N GLN A 60 13.92 -15.52 6.41
CA GLN A 60 14.61 -16.81 6.48
C GLN A 60 13.95 -17.67 7.56
N ILE A 61 13.06 -18.54 7.12
CA ILE A 61 12.35 -19.51 7.93
C ILE A 61 12.60 -20.87 7.25
N PRO A 62 12.83 -21.97 8.00
CA PRO A 62 12.99 -23.30 7.39
C PRO A 62 11.84 -23.60 6.42
N SER A 63 12.12 -24.16 5.24
CA SER A 63 11.11 -24.43 4.19
C SER A 63 9.90 -25.23 4.69
N LYS A 64 10.08 -26.05 5.73
CA LYS A 64 9.01 -26.79 6.43
C LYS A 64 7.92 -25.89 7.05
N ASN A 65 8.20 -24.61 7.25
CA ASN A 65 7.33 -23.63 7.89
C ASN A 65 6.76 -22.60 6.89
N CYS A 66 6.87 -22.83 5.58
CA CYS A 66 6.10 -22.05 4.61
C CYS A 66 4.60 -22.30 4.83
N GLU A 67 3.82 -21.24 4.94
CA GLU A 67 2.39 -21.34 5.27
C GLU A 67 1.56 -21.37 3.98
N TYR A 68 0.88 -22.49 3.71
CA TYR A 68 -0.06 -22.63 2.58
C TYR A 68 -1.48 -22.57 3.12
N ARG A 69 -2.28 -21.61 2.67
CA ARG A 69 -3.62 -21.37 3.21
C ARG A 69 -4.71 -21.54 2.16
N LEU A 70 -5.84 -22.08 2.58
CA LEU A 70 -7.07 -22.14 1.79
C LEU A 70 -8.15 -21.36 2.53
N LEU A 71 -8.66 -20.30 1.90
CA LEU A 71 -9.78 -19.50 2.34
C LEU A 71 -11.06 -19.99 1.66
N THR A 72 -12.11 -20.20 2.44
CA THR A 72 -13.43 -20.59 1.93
C THR A 72 -14.55 -20.16 2.91
N GLY A 73 -15.81 -20.35 2.52
CA GLY A 73 -16.96 -20.17 3.41
C GLY A 73 -17.33 -21.44 4.18
N CYS A 74 -18.53 -21.41 4.80
CA CYS A 74 -19.11 -22.55 5.49
C CYS A 74 -20.31 -23.16 4.73
N ALA A 75 -20.61 -22.68 3.53
CA ALA A 75 -21.79 -23.07 2.79
C ALA A 75 -21.78 -24.56 2.40
N PRO A 76 -22.91 -25.28 2.47
CA PRO A 76 -23.04 -26.59 1.86
C PRO A 76 -22.72 -26.54 0.35
N GLY A 77 -21.95 -27.52 -0.13
CA GLY A 77 -21.52 -27.62 -1.52
C GLY A 77 -20.01 -27.43 -1.70
N VAL A 78 -19.60 -26.52 -2.57
CA VAL A 78 -18.18 -26.31 -2.92
C VAL A 78 -17.35 -25.94 -1.70
N ASP A 79 -17.86 -25.08 -0.82
CA ASP A 79 -17.10 -24.63 0.36
C ASP A 79 -16.82 -25.78 1.34
N THR A 80 -17.82 -26.65 1.58
CA THR A 80 -17.68 -27.88 2.38
C THR A 80 -16.61 -28.80 1.79
N LYS A 81 -16.64 -29.04 0.47
CA LYS A 81 -15.66 -29.92 -0.17
C LYS A 81 -14.26 -29.31 -0.22
N ALA A 82 -14.14 -28.01 -0.45
CA ALA A 82 -12.88 -27.28 -0.40
C ALA A 82 -12.23 -27.37 0.98
N ALA A 83 -13.02 -27.28 2.06
CA ALA A 83 -12.53 -27.46 3.42
C ALA A 83 -11.97 -28.87 3.68
N GLN A 84 -12.64 -29.92 3.19
CA GLN A 84 -12.12 -31.30 3.29
C GLN A 84 -10.80 -31.45 2.54
N LEU A 85 -10.77 -30.98 1.29
CA LEU A 85 -9.57 -31.04 0.45
C LEU A 85 -8.40 -30.25 1.04
N ALA A 86 -8.67 -29.13 1.73
CA ALA A 86 -7.65 -28.37 2.45
C ALA A 86 -6.93 -29.26 3.47
N THR A 87 -7.69 -29.97 4.32
CA THR A 87 -7.13 -30.89 5.32
C THR A 87 -6.40 -32.06 4.66
N GLU A 88 -6.97 -32.67 3.61
CA GLU A 88 -6.36 -33.80 2.88
C GLU A 88 -5.01 -33.42 2.25
N ILE A 89 -4.91 -32.23 1.65
CA ILE A 89 -3.70 -31.78 0.94
C ILE A 89 -2.69 -31.12 1.90
N GLY A 90 -3.14 -30.73 3.10
CA GLY A 90 -2.32 -30.05 4.10
C GLY A 90 -2.21 -28.55 3.88
N TYR A 91 -3.31 -27.89 3.53
CA TYR A 91 -3.47 -26.43 3.63
C TYR A 91 -3.98 -26.07 5.04
N GLU A 92 -3.54 -24.93 5.57
CA GLU A 92 -4.20 -24.28 6.69
C GLU A 92 -5.55 -23.73 6.23
N LEU A 93 -6.62 -24.16 6.87
CA LEU A 93 -7.98 -23.80 6.53
C LEU A 93 -8.41 -22.54 7.28
N HIS A 94 -8.78 -21.52 6.51
CA HIS A 94 -9.30 -20.25 7.00
C HIS A 94 -10.75 -20.08 6.53
N LEU A 95 -11.68 -19.86 7.45
CA LEU A 95 -13.09 -19.65 7.14
C LEU A 95 -13.46 -18.18 7.26
N LEU A 96 -14.18 -17.67 6.26
CA LEU A 96 -14.75 -16.32 6.29
C LEU A 96 -16.24 -16.35 5.90
N THR A 97 -17.09 -16.03 6.87
CA THR A 97 -18.56 -16.10 6.72
C THR A 97 -19.22 -14.72 6.87
N PRO A 98 -20.25 -14.42 6.07
CA PRO A 98 -21.02 -13.18 6.21
C PRO A 98 -21.90 -13.18 7.48
N GLY A 99 -22.53 -14.30 7.80
CA GLY A 99 -23.40 -14.46 8.98
C GLY A 99 -22.92 -15.57 9.92
N GLN A 100 -23.74 -15.89 10.92
CA GLN A 100 -23.55 -17.08 11.78
C GLN A 100 -23.92 -18.36 11.01
N ASP A 101 -23.06 -18.74 10.07
CA ASP A 101 -23.24 -19.98 9.31
C ASP A 101 -22.91 -21.18 10.19
N LYS A 102 -23.80 -22.18 10.18
CA LYS A 102 -23.54 -23.47 10.84
C LYS A 102 -22.42 -24.19 10.10
N VAL A 103 -21.42 -24.62 10.85
CA VAL A 103 -20.35 -25.47 10.33
C VAL A 103 -20.94 -26.82 9.90
N THR A 104 -20.60 -27.25 8.69
CA THR A 104 -21.20 -28.43 8.05
C THR A 104 -20.37 -29.71 8.20
N ASN A 105 -19.06 -29.62 8.41
CA ASN A 105 -18.19 -30.80 8.52
C ASN A 105 -17.05 -30.64 9.55
N GLU A 106 -16.34 -31.73 9.86
CA GLU A 106 -15.22 -31.73 10.82
C GLU A 106 -14.06 -30.83 10.40
N ALA A 107 -13.72 -30.78 9.11
CA ALA A 107 -12.65 -29.92 8.62
C ALA A 107 -12.93 -28.44 8.96
N GLN A 108 -14.14 -27.96 8.70
CA GLN A 108 -14.58 -26.62 9.06
C GLN A 108 -14.67 -26.42 10.59
N LYS A 109 -14.96 -27.47 11.37
CA LYS A 109 -14.92 -27.40 12.85
C LYS A 109 -13.48 -27.20 13.36
N ASN A 110 -12.51 -27.79 12.68
CA ASN A 110 -11.09 -27.74 13.06
C ASN A 110 -10.29 -26.68 12.29
N ALA A 111 -10.96 -25.78 11.56
CA ALA A 111 -10.30 -24.73 10.81
C ALA A 111 -9.45 -23.84 11.73
N GLN A 112 -8.21 -23.57 11.32
CA GLN A 112 -7.20 -22.85 12.10
C GLN A 112 -7.63 -21.41 12.42
N ARG A 113 -8.38 -20.77 11.51
CA ARG A 113 -8.96 -19.43 11.72
C ARG A 113 -10.38 -19.38 11.20
N LYS A 114 -11.29 -18.76 11.95
CA LYS A 114 -12.67 -18.52 11.53
C LYS A 114 -13.04 -17.08 11.81
N VAL A 115 -13.43 -16.35 10.78
CA VAL A 115 -13.88 -14.97 10.87
C VAL A 115 -15.34 -14.91 10.42
N THR A 116 -16.19 -14.28 11.23
CA THR A 116 -17.60 -14.06 10.92
C THR A 116 -17.90 -12.56 10.98
N LEU A 117 -18.53 -12.01 9.93
CA LEU A 117 -18.90 -10.58 9.91
C LEU A 117 -20.06 -10.26 10.85
N GLY A 118 -20.99 -11.21 11.06
CA GLY A 118 -22.12 -11.07 11.98
C GLY A 118 -23.39 -10.50 11.35
N ALA A 119 -23.54 -10.62 10.02
CA ALA A 119 -24.75 -10.16 9.36
C ALA A 119 -26.01 -10.89 9.89
N PRO A 120 -27.07 -10.16 10.23
CA PRO A 120 -28.32 -10.75 10.71
C PRO A 120 -29.07 -11.40 9.54
N ILE A 121 -29.80 -12.48 9.85
CA ILE A 121 -30.76 -13.06 8.92
C ILE A 121 -31.94 -12.10 8.82
N THR A 122 -32.30 -11.67 7.61
CA THR A 122 -33.43 -10.76 7.39
C THR A 122 -34.76 -11.52 7.42
N GLN A 123 -35.89 -10.79 7.43
CA GLN A 123 -37.24 -11.38 7.49
C GLN A 123 -37.52 -12.38 6.35
N SER A 124 -36.79 -12.31 5.23
CA SER A 124 -36.85 -13.25 4.11
C SER A 124 -36.02 -14.52 4.28
N THR A 125 -35.45 -14.78 5.47
CA THR A 125 -34.47 -15.86 5.75
C THR A 125 -33.14 -15.77 4.99
N GLU A 126 -32.92 -14.68 4.24
CA GLU A 126 -31.69 -14.44 3.48
C GLU A 126 -30.78 -13.43 4.18
N LEU A 127 -29.46 -13.55 3.93
CA LEU A 127 -28.47 -12.57 4.41
C LEU A 127 -28.42 -11.36 3.48
N PRO A 128 -28.10 -10.15 4.00
CA PRO A 128 -27.92 -8.95 3.18
C PRO A 128 -26.85 -9.12 2.09
N VAL A 129 -27.09 -8.55 0.90
CA VAL A 129 -26.17 -8.61 -0.25
C VAL A 129 -24.84 -7.95 0.06
N GLU A 130 -24.87 -6.88 0.87
CA GLU A 130 -23.72 -6.12 1.35
C GLU A 130 -22.80 -6.99 2.23
N ALA A 131 -23.35 -7.98 2.94
CA ALA A 131 -22.55 -8.89 3.75
C ALA A 131 -21.66 -9.78 2.87
N PHE A 132 -22.20 -10.30 1.76
CA PHE A 132 -21.44 -11.05 0.77
C PHE A 132 -20.41 -10.17 0.07
N ALA A 133 -20.76 -8.92 -0.24
CA ALA A 133 -19.86 -7.91 -0.79
C ALA A 133 -18.57 -7.76 0.03
N ILE A 134 -18.76 -7.49 1.33
CA ILE A 134 -17.67 -7.23 2.28
C ILE A 134 -16.84 -8.49 2.48
N ARG A 135 -17.51 -9.65 2.58
CA ARG A 135 -16.84 -10.95 2.70
C ARG A 135 -15.94 -11.21 1.50
N ASP A 136 -16.43 -10.98 0.29
CA ASP A 136 -15.68 -11.22 -0.95
C ASP A 136 -14.51 -10.23 -1.11
N GLU A 137 -14.72 -8.96 -0.79
CA GLU A 137 -13.66 -7.93 -0.74
C GLU A 137 -12.50 -8.37 0.16
N ILE A 138 -12.81 -8.78 1.40
CA ILE A 138 -11.82 -9.25 2.38
C ILE A 138 -11.16 -10.54 1.88
N ALA A 139 -11.93 -11.52 1.42
CA ALA A 139 -11.39 -12.80 0.94
C ALA A 139 -10.41 -12.62 -0.23
N LEU A 140 -10.72 -11.71 -1.16
CA LEU A 140 -9.84 -11.35 -2.27
C LEU A 140 -8.57 -10.66 -1.76
N ALA A 141 -8.67 -9.74 -0.80
CA ALA A 141 -7.50 -9.05 -0.24
C ALA A 141 -6.48 -10.00 0.40
N TYR A 142 -6.96 -11.11 0.99
CA TYR A 142 -6.12 -12.12 1.66
C TYR A 142 -5.74 -13.33 0.79
N SER A 143 -6.05 -13.32 -0.51
CA SER A 143 -5.73 -14.42 -1.44
C SER A 143 -4.79 -13.97 -2.56
N ASP A 144 -3.92 -14.87 -2.99
CA ASP A 144 -3.06 -14.71 -4.17
C ASP A 144 -3.81 -15.14 -5.45
N VAL A 145 -4.69 -16.13 -5.37
CA VAL A 145 -5.44 -16.71 -6.49
C VAL A 145 -6.87 -17.08 -6.08
N LEU A 146 -7.81 -16.95 -7.01
CA LEU A 146 -9.19 -17.40 -6.87
C LEU A 146 -9.41 -18.69 -7.66
N THR A 147 -9.93 -19.75 -7.03
CA THR A 147 -10.43 -20.95 -7.71
C THR A 147 -11.94 -21.02 -7.54
N VAL A 148 -12.68 -21.04 -8.64
CA VAL A 148 -14.15 -21.06 -8.64
C VAL A 148 -14.72 -22.28 -9.35
N VAL A 149 -15.75 -22.86 -8.74
CA VAL A 149 -16.64 -23.80 -9.44
C VAL A 149 -17.86 -23.03 -9.91
N TRP A 150 -18.00 -22.88 -11.22
CA TRP A 150 -19.06 -22.06 -11.83
C TRP A 150 -19.62 -22.74 -13.08
N ASP A 151 -20.93 -22.60 -13.30
CA ASP A 151 -21.65 -23.24 -14.41
C ASP A 151 -21.68 -22.37 -15.67
N GLY A 152 -21.06 -21.19 -15.62
CA GLY A 152 -21.08 -20.24 -16.71
C GLY A 152 -22.44 -19.56 -16.89
N LYS A 153 -23.42 -19.75 -16.00
CA LYS A 153 -24.74 -19.12 -16.14
C LYS A 153 -24.82 -17.86 -15.28
N SER A 154 -25.68 -16.93 -15.70
CA SER A 154 -26.03 -15.76 -14.90
C SER A 154 -26.58 -16.19 -13.53
N PRO A 155 -26.51 -15.32 -12.52
CA PRO A 155 -27.21 -15.55 -11.26
C PRO A 155 -28.69 -15.84 -11.48
N GLN A 156 -29.27 -16.77 -10.71
CA GLN A 156 -30.71 -16.83 -10.51
C GLN A 156 -30.99 -16.05 -9.22
N GLY A 157 -31.76 -14.96 -9.30
CA GLY A 157 -32.06 -14.09 -8.16
C GLY A 157 -31.12 -12.89 -7.98
N ILE A 158 -31.18 -12.25 -6.81
CA ILE A 158 -30.39 -11.06 -6.47
C ILE A 158 -28.89 -11.41 -6.49
N ALA A 159 -28.11 -10.59 -7.23
CA ALA A 159 -26.65 -10.54 -7.30
C ALA A 159 -25.91 -11.83 -6.90
N GLY A 160 -25.76 -12.77 -7.83
CA GLY A 160 -25.05 -14.03 -7.56
C GLY A 160 -23.61 -13.81 -7.10
N GLY A 161 -23.33 -14.19 -5.85
CA GLY A 161 -22.04 -13.98 -5.19
C GLY A 161 -20.83 -14.47 -5.99
N THR A 162 -20.90 -15.66 -6.60
CA THR A 162 -19.78 -16.21 -7.40
C THR A 162 -19.46 -15.36 -8.63
N VAL A 163 -20.47 -14.87 -9.34
CA VAL A 163 -20.30 -14.06 -10.56
C VAL A 163 -19.68 -12.70 -10.22
N ARG A 164 -20.15 -12.10 -9.13
CA ARG A 164 -19.57 -10.87 -8.59
C ARG A 164 -18.11 -11.10 -8.16
N LEU A 165 -17.83 -12.16 -7.39
CA LEU A 165 -16.49 -12.49 -6.93
C LEU A 165 -15.51 -12.67 -8.11
N ILE A 166 -15.94 -13.34 -9.18
CA ILE A 166 -15.15 -13.46 -10.43
C ILE A 166 -14.89 -12.08 -11.02
N ARG A 167 -15.92 -11.23 -11.19
CA ARG A 167 -15.73 -9.87 -11.72
C ARG A 167 -14.72 -9.08 -10.90
N GLU A 168 -14.91 -9.02 -9.57
CA GLU A 168 -14.02 -8.25 -8.70
C GLU A 168 -12.58 -8.79 -8.75
N SER A 169 -12.39 -10.10 -8.85
CA SER A 169 -11.05 -10.67 -9.04
C SER A 169 -10.40 -10.27 -10.37
N LEU A 170 -11.16 -10.23 -11.48
CA LEU A 170 -10.66 -9.77 -12.78
C LEU A 170 -10.36 -8.27 -12.78
N LEU A 171 -11.14 -7.45 -12.07
CA LEU A 171 -10.89 -6.01 -11.90
C LEU A 171 -9.55 -5.74 -11.20
N GLN A 172 -9.11 -6.65 -10.33
CA GLN A 172 -7.81 -6.62 -9.67
C GLN A 172 -6.70 -7.28 -10.51
N ARG A 173 -7.03 -7.84 -11.68
CA ARG A 173 -6.21 -8.79 -12.48
C ARG A 173 -5.65 -9.93 -11.61
N LYS A 174 -6.40 -10.37 -10.61
CA LYS A 174 -6.04 -11.51 -9.78
C LYS A 174 -6.25 -12.78 -10.60
N PRO A 175 -5.31 -13.74 -10.60
CA PRO A 175 -5.48 -14.98 -11.34
C PRO A 175 -6.74 -15.73 -10.88
N VAL A 176 -7.51 -16.22 -11.85
CA VAL A 176 -8.74 -16.98 -11.63
C VAL A 176 -8.68 -18.33 -12.35
N ILE A 177 -8.93 -19.40 -11.60
CA ILE A 177 -9.10 -20.75 -12.13
C ILE A 177 -10.59 -21.09 -12.06
N TRP A 178 -11.20 -21.34 -13.22
CA TRP A 178 -12.61 -21.69 -13.35
C TRP A 178 -12.77 -23.18 -13.67
N ILE A 179 -13.45 -23.90 -12.78
CA ILE A 179 -13.87 -25.29 -12.98
C ILE A 179 -15.33 -25.29 -13.45
N GLY A 180 -15.54 -25.76 -14.68
CA GLY A 180 -16.86 -25.88 -15.29
C GLY A 180 -17.65 -27.10 -14.82
N THR A 181 -18.90 -27.22 -15.27
CA THR A 181 -19.82 -28.28 -14.84
C THR A 181 -19.36 -29.70 -15.22
N GLY A 182 -18.49 -29.84 -16.23
CA GLY A 182 -17.93 -31.13 -16.63
C GLY A 182 -16.56 -31.43 -16.01
N GLY A 183 -16.10 -30.62 -15.05
CA GLY A 183 -14.74 -30.70 -14.52
C GLY A 183 -13.67 -30.07 -15.43
N ASN A 184 -14.05 -29.49 -16.57
CA ASN A 184 -13.12 -28.78 -17.43
C ASN A 184 -12.58 -27.52 -16.73
N ILE A 185 -11.26 -27.38 -16.72
CA ILE A 185 -10.59 -26.23 -16.10
C ILE A 185 -10.34 -25.17 -17.17
N LYS A 186 -10.62 -23.92 -16.84
CA LYS A 186 -10.30 -22.73 -17.62
C LYS A 186 -9.55 -21.72 -16.76
N TYR A 187 -8.73 -20.90 -17.39
CA TYR A 187 -7.85 -19.95 -16.72
C TYR A 187 -8.12 -18.55 -17.24
N SER A 188 -8.14 -17.57 -16.34
CA SER A 188 -8.23 -16.15 -16.70
C SER A 188 -7.07 -15.76 -17.62
N GLN A 189 -7.29 -14.82 -18.52
CA GLN A 189 -6.26 -14.30 -19.43
C GLN A 189 -5.90 -12.85 -19.05
N PRO A 190 -5.01 -12.62 -18.07
CA PRO A 190 -4.64 -11.29 -17.59
C PRO A 190 -4.22 -10.31 -18.68
N GLN A 191 -3.56 -10.78 -19.75
CA GLN A 191 -3.11 -9.91 -20.83
C GLN A 191 -4.28 -9.31 -21.64
N GLN A 192 -5.42 -10.01 -21.67
CA GLN A 192 -6.64 -9.53 -22.34
C GLN A 192 -7.40 -8.51 -21.49
N LEU A 193 -7.07 -8.36 -20.20
CA LEU A 193 -7.70 -7.41 -19.27
C LEU A 193 -7.08 -6.01 -19.38
N THR A 194 -7.14 -5.44 -20.59
CA THR A 194 -6.72 -4.06 -20.88
C THR A 194 -7.50 -3.04 -20.05
N GLU A 195 -7.01 -1.81 -19.90
CA GLU A 195 -7.76 -0.77 -19.15
C GLU A 195 -9.15 -0.47 -19.77
N SER A 196 -9.30 -0.62 -21.09
CA SER A 196 -10.59 -0.53 -21.77
C SER A 196 -11.54 -1.65 -21.35
N GLU A 197 -11.04 -2.88 -21.32
CA GLU A 197 -11.81 -4.04 -20.86
C GLU A 197 -12.18 -3.94 -19.38
N LEU A 198 -11.26 -3.47 -18.54
CA LEU A 198 -11.54 -3.20 -17.14
C LEU A 198 -12.60 -2.11 -16.98
N SER A 199 -12.60 -1.07 -17.82
CA SER A 199 -13.63 -0.03 -17.81
C SER A 199 -15.01 -0.57 -18.18
N ILE A 200 -15.09 -1.47 -19.18
CA ILE A 200 -16.34 -2.16 -19.53
C ILE A 200 -16.84 -3.01 -18.36
N LEU A 201 -15.93 -3.74 -17.71
CA LEU A 201 -16.29 -4.54 -16.53
C LEU A 201 -16.74 -3.65 -15.36
N ARG A 202 -16.18 -2.45 -15.18
CA ARG A 202 -16.60 -1.50 -14.13
C ARG A 202 -17.96 -0.88 -14.38
N ALA A 203 -18.38 -0.76 -15.65
CA ALA A 203 -19.63 -0.11 -16.01
C ALA A 203 -20.85 -0.78 -15.33
N ASP A 204 -21.81 0.06 -14.94
CA ASP A 204 -23.11 -0.41 -14.46
C ASP A 204 -23.86 -1.12 -15.59
N GLY A 205 -24.61 -2.18 -15.26
CA GLY A 205 -25.37 -2.95 -16.25
C GLY A 205 -24.54 -3.93 -17.10
N TRP A 206 -23.28 -4.21 -16.73
CA TRP A 206 -22.45 -5.22 -17.38
C TRP A 206 -23.12 -6.61 -17.41
N SER A 207 -22.90 -7.38 -18.48
CA SER A 207 -23.48 -8.72 -18.62
C SER A 207 -22.55 -9.82 -18.10
N PRO A 208 -23.03 -10.77 -17.26
CA PRO A 208 -22.29 -11.97 -16.84
C PRO A 208 -21.68 -12.79 -17.98
N THR A 209 -22.25 -12.72 -19.19
CA THR A 209 -21.71 -13.42 -20.36
C THR A 209 -20.34 -12.90 -20.79
N LEU A 210 -20.03 -11.62 -20.50
CA LEU A 210 -18.75 -11.01 -20.83
C LEU A 210 -17.59 -11.66 -20.08
N LEU A 211 -17.81 -12.20 -18.87
CA LEU A 211 -16.72 -12.83 -18.10
C LEU A 211 -16.08 -13.97 -18.87
N LYS A 212 -16.89 -14.78 -19.56
CA LYS A 212 -16.42 -15.98 -20.27
C LYS A 212 -15.36 -15.68 -21.32
N LYS A 213 -15.39 -14.50 -21.94
CA LYS A 213 -14.45 -14.12 -22.99
C LYS A 213 -13.01 -14.01 -22.48
N HIS A 214 -12.85 -13.80 -21.17
CA HIS A 214 -11.55 -13.68 -20.51
C HIS A 214 -11.00 -15.02 -19.99
N PHE A 215 -11.60 -16.16 -20.37
CA PHE A 215 -11.18 -17.48 -19.95
C PHE A 215 -10.98 -18.42 -21.14
N ASN A 216 -9.88 -19.17 -21.14
CA ASN A 216 -9.62 -20.25 -22.09
C ASN A 216 -9.02 -21.48 -21.36
N GLY A 217 -8.66 -22.54 -22.09
CA GLY A 217 -8.04 -23.74 -21.52
C GLY A 217 -6.53 -23.65 -21.28
N ASP A 218 -5.89 -22.53 -21.65
CA ASP A 218 -4.44 -22.34 -21.54
C ASP A 218 -4.07 -21.77 -20.16
N ASN A 219 -3.23 -22.51 -19.43
CA ASN A 219 -2.80 -22.15 -18.08
C ASN A 219 -1.53 -21.30 -18.03
N THR A 220 -0.87 -21.07 -19.17
CA THR A 220 0.47 -20.46 -19.23
C THR A 220 0.50 -19.07 -18.59
N GLU A 221 -0.47 -18.20 -18.89
CA GLU A 221 -0.54 -16.85 -18.31
C GLU A 221 -0.76 -16.88 -16.79
N VAL A 222 -1.69 -17.69 -16.30
CA VAL A 222 -2.00 -17.77 -14.86
C VAL A 222 -0.84 -18.36 -14.08
N MET A 223 -0.25 -19.45 -14.57
CA MET A 223 0.90 -20.07 -13.90
C MET A 223 2.10 -19.14 -13.92
N GLY A 224 2.40 -18.50 -15.06
CA GLY A 224 3.47 -17.52 -15.16
C GLY A 224 3.24 -16.29 -14.27
N GLN A 225 1.99 -15.84 -14.12
CA GLN A 225 1.63 -14.75 -13.20
C GLN A 225 1.91 -15.14 -11.74
N LEU A 226 1.54 -16.36 -11.34
CA LEU A 226 1.81 -16.87 -9.99
C LEU A 226 3.30 -17.08 -9.73
N GLU A 227 4.05 -17.58 -10.72
CA GLU A 227 5.51 -17.67 -10.64
C GLU A 227 6.13 -16.29 -10.38
N CYS A 228 5.72 -15.27 -11.14
CA CYS A 228 6.20 -13.90 -10.95
C CYS A 228 5.79 -13.31 -9.60
N LEU A 229 4.59 -13.64 -9.09
CA LEU A 229 4.10 -13.11 -7.82
C LEU A 229 4.95 -13.60 -6.64
N LEU A 230 5.25 -14.91 -6.63
CA LEU A 230 6.00 -15.57 -5.56
C LEU A 230 7.51 -15.44 -5.74
N ASN A 231 7.95 -15.29 -6.99
CA ASN A 231 9.34 -15.05 -7.36
C ASN A 231 9.42 -13.88 -8.35
N PRO A 232 9.46 -12.63 -7.85
CA PRO A 232 9.55 -11.43 -8.69
C PRO A 232 10.69 -11.45 -9.71
N ALA A 233 11.78 -12.18 -9.48
CA ALA A 233 12.89 -12.32 -10.41
C ALA A 233 12.48 -12.93 -11.77
N LYS A 234 11.35 -13.65 -11.83
CA LYS A 234 10.79 -14.22 -13.06
C LYS A 234 10.01 -13.21 -13.91
N SER A 235 9.66 -12.05 -13.36
CA SER A 235 8.94 -11.01 -14.10
C SER A 235 9.85 -10.29 -15.09
N ALA A 236 9.25 -9.66 -16.12
CA ALA A 236 9.99 -8.91 -17.14
C ALA A 236 10.82 -7.74 -16.57
N ASN A 237 10.41 -7.17 -15.43
CA ASN A 237 11.18 -6.17 -14.67
C ASN A 237 11.77 -6.74 -13.35
N GLY A 238 11.95 -8.07 -13.28
CA GLY A 238 12.22 -8.78 -12.04
C GLY A 238 13.50 -8.39 -11.33
N VAL A 239 14.59 -8.16 -12.06
CA VAL A 239 15.89 -7.75 -11.47
C VAL A 239 15.75 -6.40 -10.73
N GLU A 240 15.14 -5.41 -11.38
CA GLU A 240 14.91 -4.08 -10.78
C GLU A 240 14.01 -4.17 -9.54
N ILE A 241 12.94 -4.96 -9.63
CA ILE A 241 11.99 -5.14 -8.53
C ILE A 241 12.66 -5.84 -7.34
N CYS A 242 13.42 -6.92 -7.56
CA CYS A 242 14.14 -7.61 -6.50
C CYS A 242 15.18 -6.72 -5.83
N ASP A 243 15.93 -5.94 -6.61
CA ASP A 243 16.88 -4.96 -6.08
C ASP A 243 16.20 -3.91 -5.20
N GLN A 244 15.05 -3.41 -5.65
CA GLN A 244 14.29 -2.42 -4.89
C GLN A 244 13.70 -3.04 -3.61
N ILE A 245 13.14 -4.26 -3.67
CA ILE A 245 12.65 -4.99 -2.49
C ILE A 245 13.78 -5.15 -1.45
N ASN A 246 14.96 -5.59 -1.89
CA ASN A 246 16.11 -5.76 -1.00
C ASN A 246 16.58 -4.43 -0.40
N ARG A 247 16.55 -3.34 -1.16
CA ARG A 247 16.88 -1.99 -0.65
C ARG A 247 15.88 -1.46 0.36
N LEU A 248 14.59 -1.77 0.19
CA LEU A 248 13.53 -1.33 1.09
C LEU A 248 13.47 -2.17 2.38
N THR A 249 13.79 -3.46 2.29
CA THR A 249 13.67 -4.40 3.41
C THR A 249 14.97 -4.69 4.15
N GLY A 250 16.12 -4.52 3.49
CA GLY A 250 17.46 -4.84 4.01
C GLY A 250 18.10 -3.77 4.90
N VAL A 251 17.36 -2.71 5.26
CA VAL A 251 17.90 -1.61 6.07
C VAL A 251 17.66 -1.88 7.55
N LYS A 252 18.74 -1.94 8.34
CA LYS A 252 18.66 -2.01 9.80
C LYS A 252 18.00 -0.72 10.35
N PRO A 253 17.09 -0.81 11.33
CA PRO A 253 16.54 0.39 11.97
C PRO A 253 17.69 1.20 12.59
N CYS A 254 17.85 2.43 12.13
CA CYS A 254 18.83 3.37 12.70
C CYS A 254 18.16 4.12 13.85
N GLY A 255 18.51 3.76 15.09
CA GLY A 255 18.10 4.48 16.29
C GLY A 255 16.65 4.26 16.72
N ASP A 256 16.28 4.87 17.84
CA ASP A 256 14.94 4.76 18.41
C ASP A 256 13.88 5.23 17.40
N PRO A 257 12.75 4.50 17.29
CA PRO A 257 11.65 4.86 16.40
C PRO A 257 11.25 6.33 16.63
N CYS A 258 11.47 7.17 15.62
CA CYS A 258 11.06 8.56 15.63
C CYS A 258 9.56 8.59 15.30
N TYR A 259 8.74 8.58 16.34
CA TYR A 259 7.29 8.44 16.22
C TYR A 259 6.61 9.71 15.68
N GLY A 260 6.13 9.65 14.44
CA GLY A 260 5.13 10.58 13.89
C GLY A 260 3.73 9.99 14.04
N VAL A 261 2.96 10.52 15.00
CA VAL A 261 1.69 9.98 15.54
C VAL A 261 1.86 8.54 16.02
N SER A 262 2.32 8.46 17.25
CA SER A 262 2.80 7.23 17.85
C SER A 262 1.67 6.30 18.25
N ALA A 263 1.74 5.05 17.80
CA ALA A 263 1.15 3.94 18.52
C ALA A 263 1.63 3.82 20.00
N LYS A 264 2.55 4.67 20.50
CA LYS A 264 2.86 4.82 21.94
C LYS A 264 1.70 5.37 22.76
N GLU A 265 0.72 6.04 22.16
CA GLU A 265 -0.42 6.62 22.93
C GLU A 265 -1.65 5.72 22.98
N LEU A 266 -1.69 4.65 22.19
CA LEU A 266 -2.70 3.61 22.31
C LEU A 266 -2.10 2.49 23.15
N LYS A 267 -2.54 2.38 24.41
CA LYS A 267 -2.26 1.17 25.18
C LYS A 267 -2.81 -0.02 24.37
N HIS A 268 -2.19 -1.19 24.47
CA HIS A 268 -2.70 -2.41 23.82
C HIS A 268 -4.19 -2.67 24.18
N GLU A 269 -4.61 -2.18 25.34
CA GLU A 269 -5.99 -2.19 25.85
C GLU A 269 -6.97 -1.40 24.95
N ASP A 270 -6.53 -0.32 24.28
CA ASP A 270 -7.36 0.57 23.46
C ASP A 270 -7.61 0.04 22.03
N HIS A 271 -6.79 -0.89 21.54
CA HIS A 271 -6.92 -1.40 20.17
C HIS A 271 -8.03 -2.45 20.13
N PRO A 272 -9.09 -2.40 19.31
CA PRO A 272 -10.23 -3.33 19.41
C PRO A 272 -9.87 -4.80 19.08
N ILE A 273 -8.82 -5.04 18.29
CA ILE A 273 -8.36 -6.39 17.92
C ILE A 273 -6.90 -6.67 18.28
N ALA A 274 -6.44 -7.92 18.15
CA ALA A 274 -5.02 -8.22 18.22
C ALA A 274 -4.35 -7.73 16.93
N GLU A 275 -3.52 -6.69 17.04
CA GLU A 275 -2.77 -6.18 15.91
C GLU A 275 -1.72 -7.22 15.46
N PRO A 276 -1.67 -7.62 14.17
CA PRO A 276 -0.69 -8.59 13.70
C PRO A 276 0.72 -8.01 13.74
N ASP A 277 1.65 -8.75 14.37
CA ASP A 277 3.06 -8.36 14.45
C ASP A 277 3.69 -8.07 13.09
N GLY A 278 3.23 -8.76 12.03
CA GLY A 278 3.70 -8.54 10.66
C GLY A 278 3.49 -7.09 10.19
N ILE A 279 2.28 -6.56 10.35
CA ILE A 279 1.92 -5.19 9.96
C ILE A 279 2.60 -4.18 10.87
N LYS A 280 2.55 -4.40 12.19
CA LYS A 280 3.14 -3.51 13.19
C LYS A 280 4.64 -3.32 12.98
N ASN A 281 5.38 -4.42 12.81
CA ASN A 281 6.82 -4.37 12.60
C ASN A 281 7.18 -3.72 11.25
N ALA A 282 6.47 -4.08 10.18
CA ALA A 282 6.68 -3.48 8.86
C ALA A 282 6.48 -1.95 8.90
N PHE A 283 5.37 -1.50 9.51
CA PHE A 283 5.09 -0.08 9.69
C PHE A 283 6.21 0.63 10.45
N SER A 284 6.63 0.09 11.61
CA SER A 284 7.68 0.71 12.44
C SER A 284 9.00 0.85 11.70
N ILE A 285 9.40 -0.15 10.90
CA ILE A 285 10.63 -0.12 10.12
C ILE A 285 10.52 0.94 9.02
N PHE A 286 9.45 0.90 8.22
CA PHE A 286 9.31 1.85 7.11
C PHE A 286 9.17 3.30 7.58
N ASP A 287 8.44 3.57 8.67
CA ASP A 287 8.29 4.93 9.22
C ASP A 287 9.64 5.49 9.74
N THR A 288 10.41 4.65 10.46
CA THR A 288 11.74 5.04 10.95
C THR A 288 12.70 5.36 9.79
N GLN A 289 12.72 4.50 8.77
CA GLN A 289 13.57 4.74 7.59
C GLN A 289 13.11 5.94 6.78
N ALA A 290 11.81 6.15 6.63
CA ALA A 290 11.27 7.33 5.95
C ALA A 290 11.78 8.62 6.61
N ASN A 291 11.80 8.69 7.95
CA ASN A 291 12.31 9.85 8.69
C ASN A 291 13.84 10.02 8.51
N ALA A 292 14.60 8.92 8.52
CA ALA A 292 16.04 8.96 8.31
C ALA A 292 16.42 9.48 6.91
N TYR A 293 15.77 8.97 5.86
CA TYR A 293 16.01 9.42 4.49
C TYR A 293 15.46 10.83 4.23
N ALA A 294 14.33 11.21 4.84
CA ALA A 294 13.81 12.58 4.77
C ALA A 294 14.83 13.59 5.31
N LYS A 295 15.46 13.28 6.44
CA LYS A 295 16.49 14.14 7.05
C LYS A 295 17.70 14.28 6.12
N LYS A 296 18.22 13.17 5.60
CA LYS A 296 19.36 13.18 4.66
C LYS A 296 19.06 14.00 3.42
N HIS A 297 17.90 13.78 2.79
CA HIS A 297 17.45 14.53 1.63
C HIS A 297 17.37 16.03 1.93
N ARG A 298 16.60 16.44 2.94
CA ARG A 298 16.45 17.87 3.28
C ARG A 298 17.78 18.52 3.64
N SER A 299 18.61 17.87 4.46
CA SER A 299 19.93 18.40 4.81
C SER A 299 20.83 18.56 3.58
N SER A 300 20.77 17.63 2.62
CA SER A 300 21.54 17.76 1.37
C SER A 300 21.07 18.93 0.51
N VAL A 301 19.75 19.14 0.40
CA VAL A 301 19.19 20.30 -0.32
C VAL A 301 19.66 21.60 0.33
N TRP A 302 19.51 21.73 1.64
CA TRP A 302 19.98 22.93 2.36
C TRP A 302 21.49 23.16 2.18
N ALA A 303 22.31 22.11 2.30
CA ALA A 303 23.74 22.21 2.12
C ALA A 303 24.12 22.65 0.70
N LEU A 304 23.51 22.08 -0.34
CA LEU A 304 23.81 22.41 -1.74
C LEU A 304 23.53 23.89 -2.05
N TYR A 305 22.34 24.39 -1.67
CA TYR A 305 21.95 25.77 -1.93
C TYR A 305 22.77 26.79 -1.13
N LEU A 306 23.07 26.51 0.14
CA LEU A 306 23.89 27.40 0.97
C LEU A 306 25.36 27.40 0.53
N LEU A 307 25.93 26.23 0.24
CA LEU A 307 27.31 26.13 -0.25
C LEU A 307 27.47 26.79 -1.63
N ALA A 308 26.48 26.69 -2.53
CA ALA A 308 26.48 27.42 -3.78
C ALA A 308 26.54 28.95 -3.54
N THR A 309 25.81 29.46 -2.55
CA THR A 309 25.88 30.87 -2.16
C THR A 309 27.28 31.26 -1.64
N PHE A 310 27.91 30.39 -0.84
CA PHE A 310 29.28 30.63 -0.37
C PHE A 310 30.32 30.59 -1.50
N ALA A 311 30.11 29.76 -2.52
CA ALA A 311 30.96 29.78 -3.72
C ALA A 311 30.88 31.14 -4.43
N VAL A 312 29.67 31.67 -4.62
CA VAL A 312 29.46 33.02 -5.19
C VAL A 312 30.12 34.10 -4.32
N PHE A 313 30.01 33.99 -2.98
CA PHE A 313 30.69 34.90 -2.06
C PHE A 313 32.21 34.87 -2.22
N PHE A 314 32.83 33.70 -2.28
CA PHE A 314 34.28 33.59 -2.47
C PHE A 314 34.74 34.10 -3.84
N ALA A 315 33.98 33.79 -4.90
CA ALA A 315 34.24 34.32 -6.24
C ALA A 315 34.19 35.86 -6.25
N ALA A 316 33.17 36.45 -5.61
CA ALA A 316 33.02 37.90 -5.49
C ALA A 316 34.16 38.54 -4.68
N CYS A 317 34.57 37.92 -3.57
CA CYS A 317 35.72 38.39 -2.78
C CYS A 317 37.02 38.37 -3.58
N GLY A 318 37.23 37.33 -4.39
CA GLY A 318 38.36 37.23 -5.32
C GLY A 318 38.35 38.31 -6.39
N ALA A 319 37.20 38.52 -7.04
CA ALA A 319 37.01 39.52 -8.10
C ALA A 319 37.18 40.96 -7.59
N LEU A 320 36.69 41.25 -6.39
CA LEU A 320 36.85 42.56 -5.73
C LEU A 320 38.22 42.71 -5.05
N THR A 321 39.09 41.71 -5.18
CA THR A 321 40.49 41.70 -4.75
C THR A 321 40.71 41.91 -3.24
N PHE A 322 39.79 41.44 -2.41
CA PHE A 322 39.94 41.45 -0.95
C PHE A 322 41.21 40.69 -0.53
N THR A 323 41.92 41.19 0.47
CA THR A 323 43.13 40.54 1.00
C THR A 323 42.77 39.41 1.96
N PRO A 324 43.42 38.23 1.89
CA PRO A 324 44.49 37.83 0.97
C PRO A 324 43.97 37.31 -0.39
N LYS A 325 44.48 37.88 -1.49
CA LYS A 325 43.98 37.60 -2.86
C LYS A 325 44.15 36.16 -3.31
N SER A 326 45.21 35.48 -2.87
CA SER A 326 45.52 34.10 -3.26
C SER A 326 44.56 33.09 -2.66
N LEU A 327 43.89 33.38 -1.54
CA LEU A 327 43.07 32.41 -0.81
C LEU A 327 41.71 32.17 -1.49
N TRP A 328 41.08 33.20 -2.05
CA TRP A 328 39.69 33.15 -2.51
C TRP A 328 39.43 32.10 -3.59
N PRO A 329 40.27 31.97 -4.65
CA PRO A 329 40.05 30.94 -5.67
C PRO A 329 40.14 29.51 -5.12
N TYR A 330 41.05 29.26 -4.17
CA TYR A 330 41.15 27.95 -3.52
C TYR A 330 39.93 27.64 -2.63
N SER A 331 39.42 28.65 -1.91
CA SER A 331 38.20 28.51 -1.10
C SER A 331 36.97 28.25 -1.98
N GLU A 332 36.82 28.98 -3.07
CA GLU A 332 35.75 28.77 -4.06
C GLU A 332 35.82 27.34 -4.63
N LEU A 333 36.98 26.93 -5.14
CA LEU A 333 37.20 25.59 -5.70
C LEU A 333 36.89 24.49 -4.68
N THR A 334 37.28 24.69 -3.42
CA THR A 334 37.00 23.74 -2.34
C THR A 334 35.51 23.61 -2.10
N VAL A 335 34.77 24.72 -2.02
CA VAL A 335 33.31 24.70 -1.83
C VAL A 335 32.62 24.05 -3.02
N LEU A 336 33.00 24.39 -4.24
CA LEU A 336 32.44 23.76 -5.45
C LEU A 336 32.70 22.25 -5.48
N SER A 337 33.90 21.82 -5.09
CA SER A 337 34.22 20.39 -4.99
C SER A 337 33.34 19.68 -3.97
N VAL A 338 33.05 20.32 -2.82
CA VAL A 338 32.12 19.79 -1.80
C VAL A 338 30.68 19.73 -2.32
N VAL A 339 30.21 20.76 -3.04
CA VAL A 339 28.88 20.78 -3.68
C VAL A 339 28.74 19.59 -4.63
N ILE A 340 29.71 19.39 -5.53
CA ILE A 340 29.73 18.27 -6.47
C ILE A 340 29.75 16.93 -5.72
N ALA A 341 30.57 16.79 -4.67
CA ALA A 341 30.62 15.57 -3.87
C ALA A 341 29.28 15.25 -3.19
N ILE A 342 28.62 16.23 -2.56
CA ILE A 342 27.31 16.04 -1.93
C ILE A 342 26.26 15.63 -2.97
N TYR A 343 26.25 16.29 -4.13
CA TYR A 343 25.33 15.97 -5.22
C TYR A 343 25.53 14.53 -5.72
N LEU A 344 26.77 14.13 -6.01
CA LEU A 344 27.08 12.77 -6.47
C LEU A 344 26.72 11.72 -5.43
N ILE A 345 26.95 12.00 -4.14
CA ILE A 345 26.55 11.10 -3.05
C ILE A 345 25.02 10.98 -2.98
N ALA A 346 24.29 12.08 -3.05
CA ALA A 346 22.82 12.09 -2.99
C ALA A 346 22.23 11.24 -4.13
N VAL A 347 22.67 11.50 -5.37
CA VAL A 347 22.20 10.79 -6.57
C VAL A 347 22.55 9.30 -6.52
N LYS A 348 23.80 8.97 -6.14
CA LYS A 348 24.25 7.57 -6.05
C LYS A 348 23.51 6.80 -4.96
N LYS A 349 23.20 7.45 -3.83
CA LYS A 349 22.48 6.83 -2.71
C LYS A 349 20.96 6.92 -2.83
N LYS A 350 20.42 7.66 -3.81
CA LYS A 350 18.99 7.82 -4.09
C LYS A 350 18.18 8.20 -2.84
N TRP A 351 18.67 9.16 -2.06
CA TRP A 351 18.04 9.52 -0.78
C TRP A 351 16.59 9.99 -0.97
N HIS A 352 16.32 10.77 -2.01
CA HIS A 352 14.96 11.21 -2.33
C HIS A 352 14.02 10.03 -2.64
N GLY A 353 14.43 9.15 -3.56
CA GLY A 353 13.62 7.99 -3.96
C GLY A 353 13.34 7.05 -2.78
N LEU A 354 14.36 6.76 -1.96
CA LEU A 354 14.19 5.92 -0.77
C LEU A 354 13.29 6.59 0.28
N PHE A 355 13.40 7.90 0.48
CA PHE A 355 12.48 8.64 1.34
C PHE A 355 11.03 8.46 0.89
N LEU A 356 10.74 8.67 -0.40
CA LEU A 356 9.38 8.56 -0.94
C LEU A 356 8.83 7.15 -0.82
N SER A 357 9.59 6.12 -1.19
CA SER A 357 9.14 4.72 -1.11
C SER A 357 8.85 4.28 0.33
N HIS A 358 9.75 4.59 1.28
CA HIS A 358 9.53 4.24 2.69
C HIS A 358 8.36 5.02 3.28
N ARG A 359 8.21 6.31 2.95
CA ARG A 359 7.07 7.13 3.38
C ARG A 359 5.77 6.54 2.85
N TYR A 360 5.71 6.22 1.56
CA TYR A 360 4.54 5.61 0.96
C TYR A 360 4.15 4.31 1.68
N LEU A 361 5.09 3.38 1.86
CA LEU A 361 4.85 2.13 2.58
C LEU A 361 4.35 2.35 4.02
N ALA A 362 4.99 3.26 4.75
CA ALA A 362 4.61 3.59 6.13
C ALA A 362 3.18 4.15 6.21
N GLU A 363 2.82 5.10 5.34
CA GLU A 363 1.49 5.70 5.32
C GLU A 363 0.42 4.67 4.90
N GLN A 364 0.66 3.87 3.86
CA GLN A 364 -0.33 2.85 3.43
C GLN A 364 -0.56 1.79 4.53
N LEU A 365 0.49 1.37 5.24
CA LEU A 365 0.35 0.50 6.40
C LEU A 365 -0.34 1.21 7.57
N ARG A 366 -0.11 2.52 7.79
CA ARG A 366 -0.84 3.31 8.80
C ARG A 366 -2.34 3.28 8.53
N TYR A 367 -2.77 3.47 7.28
CA TYR A 367 -4.18 3.44 6.90
C TYR A 367 -4.78 2.04 7.05
N LEU A 368 -4.03 0.99 6.68
CA LEU A 368 -4.44 -0.38 6.94
C LEU A 368 -4.64 -0.63 8.45
N ARG A 369 -3.73 -0.17 9.31
CA ARG A 369 -3.83 -0.32 10.78
C ARG A 369 -5.04 0.43 11.36
N PHE A 370 -5.31 1.63 10.83
CA PHE A 370 -6.49 2.41 11.19
C PHE A 370 -7.79 1.66 10.85
N SER A 371 -7.85 1.05 9.67
CA SER A 371 -9.06 0.39 9.16
C SER A 371 -9.19 -1.09 9.55
N TYR A 372 -8.12 -1.69 10.07
CA TYR A 372 -8.00 -3.10 10.43
C TYR A 372 -9.13 -3.62 11.34
N PRO A 373 -9.56 -2.89 12.40
CA PRO A 373 -10.65 -3.34 13.28
C PRO A 373 -11.94 -3.73 12.57
N LEU A 374 -12.31 -2.97 11.54
CA LEU A 374 -13.54 -3.17 10.79
C LEU A 374 -13.33 -3.99 9.51
N LEU A 375 -12.11 -4.50 9.31
CA LEU A 375 -11.66 -5.13 8.06
C LEU A 375 -12.05 -4.29 6.84
N ALA A 376 -11.95 -2.98 6.98
CA ALA A 376 -12.03 -2.01 5.90
C ALA A 376 -10.67 -2.06 5.17
N ILE A 377 -10.61 -2.57 3.95
CA ILE A 377 -9.34 -2.73 3.23
C ILE A 377 -9.12 -1.49 2.36
N PRO A 378 -8.05 -0.69 2.59
CA PRO A 378 -7.80 0.48 1.77
C PRO A 378 -7.62 0.09 0.30
N SER A 379 -8.11 0.93 -0.62
CA SER A 379 -8.17 0.61 -2.06
C SER A 379 -6.82 0.22 -2.66
N VAL A 380 -5.72 0.77 -2.15
CA VAL A 380 -4.35 0.47 -2.58
C VAL A 380 -4.00 -1.02 -2.45
N PHE A 381 -4.54 -1.73 -1.46
CA PHE A 381 -4.32 -3.18 -1.29
C PHE A 381 -5.17 -4.03 -2.24
N LEU A 382 -6.21 -3.43 -2.83
CA LEU A 382 -7.07 -4.03 -3.84
C LEU A 382 -6.64 -3.66 -5.27
N LYS A 383 -5.71 -2.71 -5.44
CA LYS A 383 -5.18 -2.36 -6.76
C LYS A 383 -4.38 -3.51 -7.35
N SER A 384 -4.40 -3.59 -8.68
CA SER A 384 -3.65 -4.62 -9.39
C SER A 384 -2.13 -4.47 -9.18
N ILE A 385 -1.49 -5.57 -8.83
CA ILE A 385 -0.03 -5.70 -8.79
C ILE A 385 0.55 -5.74 -10.21
N TRP A 386 -0.29 -5.88 -11.24
CA TRP A 386 0.11 -6.14 -12.61
C TRP A 386 -0.10 -4.94 -13.52
N LYS A 387 0.93 -4.63 -14.31
CA LYS A 387 0.86 -3.74 -15.46
C LYS A 387 0.97 -4.55 -16.74
N ILE A 388 0.09 -4.24 -17.68
CA ILE A 388 0.18 -4.72 -19.05
C ILE A 388 1.16 -3.76 -19.77
N PRO A 389 2.21 -4.28 -20.43
CA PRO A 389 3.14 -3.43 -21.15
C PRO A 389 2.46 -2.78 -22.36
N GLU A 390 2.69 -1.48 -22.55
CA GLU A 390 2.11 -0.69 -23.65
C GLU A 390 2.58 -1.14 -25.04
N LYS A 391 3.74 -1.80 -25.12
CA LYS A 391 4.26 -2.43 -26.34
C LYS A 391 4.39 -3.92 -26.10
N PRO A 392 3.87 -4.80 -26.98
CA PRO A 392 4.21 -6.21 -26.94
C PRO A 392 5.73 -6.33 -27.03
N LEU A 393 6.35 -6.93 -26.02
CA LEU A 393 7.77 -7.24 -26.07
C LEU A 393 7.97 -8.12 -27.32
N SER A 394 8.76 -7.62 -28.26
CA SER A 394 9.21 -8.38 -29.43
C SER A 394 9.62 -9.76 -28.95
N ALA A 395 9.00 -10.80 -29.52
CA ALA A 395 9.16 -12.19 -29.12
C ALA A 395 10.63 -12.47 -28.79
N THR A 396 10.91 -12.67 -27.50
CA THR A 396 12.24 -13.10 -27.10
C THR A 396 12.47 -14.48 -27.72
N SER A 397 13.70 -14.75 -28.15
CA SER A 397 14.13 -16.00 -28.78
C SER A 397 13.91 -17.27 -27.94
N THR A 398 13.34 -17.14 -26.74
CA THR A 398 13.12 -18.21 -25.77
C THR A 398 11.66 -18.71 -25.70
N GLY A 399 10.74 -18.17 -26.51
CA GLY A 399 9.37 -18.69 -26.62
C GLY A 399 8.52 -18.59 -25.33
N LYS A 400 9.00 -17.88 -24.29
CA LYS A 400 8.26 -17.69 -23.04
C LYS A 400 7.43 -16.40 -23.11
N THR A 401 6.15 -16.56 -23.37
CA THR A 401 5.12 -15.53 -23.28
C THR A 401 4.86 -15.18 -21.82
N ASN A 402 5.64 -14.26 -21.25
CA ASN A 402 5.17 -13.59 -20.04
C ASN A 402 5.48 -12.08 -20.02
N PRO A 403 4.66 -11.28 -20.72
CA PRO A 403 4.81 -9.82 -20.77
C PRO A 403 4.36 -9.11 -19.49
N LEU A 404 3.82 -9.80 -18.47
CA LEU A 404 3.31 -9.17 -17.25
C LEU A 404 4.43 -8.58 -16.39
N ARG A 405 4.30 -7.28 -16.10
CA ARG A 405 5.22 -6.52 -15.24
C ARG A 405 4.60 -6.29 -13.87
N ILE A 406 5.40 -6.43 -12.82
CA ILE A 406 4.99 -6.02 -11.48
C ILE A 406 4.97 -4.48 -11.44
N SER A 407 3.86 -3.90 -10.95
CA SER A 407 3.58 -2.47 -10.91
C SER A 407 4.66 -1.65 -10.19
N GLY A 408 5.25 -2.23 -9.14
CA GLY A 408 6.32 -1.65 -8.31
C GLY A 408 6.59 -2.53 -7.07
N ALA A 409 7.79 -2.41 -6.50
CA ALA A 409 8.20 -3.16 -5.31
C ALA A 409 7.35 -2.82 -4.09
N GLU A 410 6.88 -1.57 -3.97
CA GLU A 410 6.07 -1.09 -2.86
C GLU A 410 4.71 -1.78 -2.81
N ILE A 411 4.00 -1.86 -3.93
CA ILE A 411 2.69 -2.52 -4.03
C ILE A 411 2.83 -4.02 -3.74
N TRP A 412 3.90 -4.65 -4.26
CA TRP A 412 4.21 -6.04 -3.94
C TRP A 412 4.42 -6.23 -2.44
N LEU A 413 5.23 -5.38 -1.80
CA LEU A 413 5.47 -5.44 -0.35
C LEU A 413 4.18 -5.25 0.45
N LEU A 414 3.34 -4.26 0.12
CA LEU A 414 2.06 -4.03 0.81
C LEU A 414 1.15 -5.27 0.74
N ASN A 415 1.00 -5.83 -0.47
CA ASN A 415 0.19 -7.02 -0.68
C ASN A 415 0.75 -8.22 0.10
N ARG A 416 2.06 -8.48 0.02
CA ARG A 416 2.71 -9.58 0.72
C ARG A 416 2.67 -9.41 2.24
N THR A 417 2.77 -8.18 2.75
CA THR A 417 2.61 -7.89 4.18
C THR A 417 1.20 -8.26 4.64
N LEU A 418 0.15 -7.80 3.95
CA LEU A 418 -1.25 -8.13 4.28
C LEU A 418 -1.52 -9.63 4.21
N ILE A 419 -1.16 -10.29 3.10
CA ILE A 419 -1.40 -11.73 2.94
C ILE A 419 -0.64 -12.52 4.01
N SER A 420 0.59 -12.14 4.35
CA SER A 420 1.39 -12.87 5.33
C SER A 420 0.79 -12.88 6.74
N THR A 421 -0.02 -11.88 7.12
CA THR A 421 -0.68 -11.88 8.43
C THR A 421 -1.79 -12.92 8.53
N GLY A 422 -2.49 -13.17 7.42
CA GLY A 422 -3.72 -13.97 7.40
C GLY A 422 -4.89 -13.25 8.06
N LEU A 423 -6.05 -13.91 8.07
CA LEU A 423 -7.28 -13.37 8.66
C LEU A 423 -7.09 -13.05 10.16
N PRO A 424 -7.76 -12.00 10.70
CA PRO A 424 -7.60 -11.60 12.09
C PRO A 424 -8.00 -12.71 13.08
N THR A 425 -7.38 -12.66 14.26
CA THR A 425 -7.66 -13.54 15.38
C THR A 425 -8.22 -12.74 16.56
N ALA A 426 -9.02 -13.38 17.41
CA ALA A 426 -9.49 -12.77 18.64
C ALA A 426 -8.31 -12.43 19.58
N LYS A 427 -8.47 -11.40 20.42
CA LYS A 427 -7.46 -11.00 21.42
C LYS A 427 -7.21 -12.08 22.47
N THR A 428 -8.24 -12.82 22.85
CA THR A 428 -8.14 -13.97 23.74
C THR A 428 -7.53 -15.13 22.96
N ALA A 429 -6.28 -15.45 23.28
CA ALA A 429 -5.42 -16.41 22.56
C ALA A 429 -6.00 -17.83 22.38
N ASN A 430 -7.14 -18.16 23.00
CA ASN A 430 -7.78 -19.47 22.93
C ASN A 430 -9.01 -19.57 22.01
N THR A 431 -9.47 -18.50 21.37
CA THR A 431 -10.62 -18.60 20.44
C THR A 431 -10.19 -18.44 18.99
N GLN A 432 -10.16 -19.55 18.25
CA GLN A 432 -10.00 -19.62 16.79
C GLN A 432 -11.12 -18.89 16.03
N ASN A 433 -12.23 -18.58 16.72
CA ASN A 433 -13.40 -17.90 16.19
C ASN A 433 -13.35 -16.41 16.53
N TYR A 434 -13.26 -15.57 15.50
CA TYR A 434 -13.34 -14.12 15.58
C TYR A 434 -14.67 -13.66 14.98
N ASN A 435 -15.56 -13.13 15.82
CA ASN A 435 -16.81 -12.53 15.37
C ASN A 435 -16.65 -11.00 15.39
N LEU A 436 -16.71 -10.38 14.23
CA LEU A 436 -16.35 -8.98 14.05
C LEU A 436 -17.32 -8.03 14.78
N GLN A 437 -18.62 -8.35 14.75
CA GLN A 437 -19.67 -7.60 15.44
C GLN A 437 -19.55 -7.69 16.97
N LYS A 438 -19.21 -8.87 17.50
CA LYS A 438 -19.12 -9.12 18.96
C LYS A 438 -17.78 -8.71 19.57
N CYS A 439 -16.69 -8.88 18.83
CA CYS A 439 -15.35 -8.58 19.34
C CYS A 439 -15.04 -7.07 19.34
N ASN A 440 -15.77 -6.28 18.54
CA ASN A 440 -15.64 -4.84 18.49
C ASN A 440 -16.92 -4.19 19.02
N THR A 441 -16.98 -3.90 20.32
CA THR A 441 -18.10 -3.10 20.85
C THR A 441 -18.15 -1.75 20.13
N SER A 442 -19.37 -1.25 19.90
CA SER A 442 -19.57 -0.02 19.12
C SER A 442 -18.76 1.15 19.70
N SER A 443 -18.73 1.28 21.03
CA SER A 443 -17.99 2.33 21.73
C SER A 443 -16.46 2.18 21.60
N LEU A 444 -15.91 0.96 21.70
CA LEU A 444 -14.46 0.74 21.59
C LEU A 444 -13.95 1.03 20.18
N ALA A 445 -14.64 0.51 19.15
CA ALA A 445 -14.27 0.76 17.76
C ALA A 445 -14.39 2.24 17.40
N GLN A 446 -15.47 2.90 17.81
CA GLN A 446 -15.69 4.33 17.59
C GLN A 446 -14.61 5.18 18.29
N ASN A 447 -14.32 4.92 19.57
CA ASN A 447 -13.30 5.65 20.32
C ASN A 447 -11.91 5.47 19.70
N TYR A 448 -11.59 4.26 19.25
CA TYR A 448 -10.34 3.97 18.55
C TYR A 448 -10.23 4.76 17.25
N LEU A 449 -11.25 4.68 16.38
CA LEU A 449 -11.27 5.39 15.10
C LEU A 449 -11.21 6.90 15.28
N LYS A 450 -11.99 7.43 16.24
CA LYS A 450 -11.97 8.85 16.61
C LYS A 450 -10.57 9.27 17.06
N LYS A 451 -9.98 8.58 18.05
CA LYS A 451 -8.66 8.91 18.60
C LYS A 451 -7.57 8.93 17.52
N ILE A 452 -7.57 7.97 16.60
CA ILE A 452 -6.61 7.95 15.49
C ILE A 452 -6.87 9.10 14.51
N THR A 453 -8.13 9.35 14.16
CA THR A 453 -8.51 10.41 13.22
C THR A 453 -8.18 11.79 13.79
N GLU A 454 -8.42 12.03 15.09
CA GLU A 454 -8.00 13.23 15.82
C GLU A 454 -6.49 13.40 15.82
N GLY A 455 -5.73 12.31 16.06
CA GLY A 455 -4.28 12.34 15.98
C GLY A 455 -3.76 12.73 14.58
N GLN A 456 -4.43 12.29 13.51
CA GLN A 456 -4.11 12.70 12.13
C GLN A 456 -4.50 14.15 11.86
N HIS A 457 -5.68 14.58 12.29
CA HIS A 457 -6.13 15.96 12.20
C HIS A 457 -5.10 16.91 12.87
N ASP A 458 -4.72 16.62 14.12
CA ASP A 458 -3.80 17.44 14.90
C ASP A 458 -2.40 17.47 14.28
N TYR A 459 -1.95 16.35 13.72
CA TYR A 459 -0.72 16.30 12.95
C TYR A 459 -0.77 17.28 11.78
N HIS A 460 -1.84 17.25 10.98
CA HIS A 460 -1.98 18.13 9.82
C HIS A 460 -2.12 19.61 10.19
N VAL A 461 -2.84 19.93 11.27
CA VAL A 461 -2.93 21.30 11.82
C VAL A 461 -1.55 21.81 12.26
N LYS A 462 -0.83 21.03 13.07
CA LYS A 462 0.54 21.39 13.52
C LYS A 462 1.50 21.52 12.33
N ALA A 463 1.40 20.61 11.37
CA ALA A 463 2.25 20.60 10.19
C ALA A 463 1.99 21.80 9.27
N ASN A 464 0.73 22.20 9.10
CA ASN A 464 0.35 23.43 8.39
C ASN A 464 0.91 24.67 9.10
N HIS A 465 0.66 24.83 10.41
CA HIS A 465 1.16 25.99 11.16
C HIS A 465 2.68 26.12 11.09
N LYS A 466 3.40 25.01 11.27
CA LYS A 466 4.87 25.01 11.19
C LYS A 466 5.37 25.41 9.81
N ARG A 467 4.88 24.76 8.75
CA ARG A 467 5.32 25.02 7.37
C ARG A 467 4.90 26.41 6.87
N HIS A 468 3.72 26.87 7.24
CA HIS A 468 3.25 28.21 6.90
C HIS A 468 4.09 29.30 7.60
N SER A 469 4.50 29.07 8.85
CA SER A 469 5.43 29.96 9.56
C SER A 469 6.82 29.98 8.92
N GLU A 470 7.37 28.80 8.60
CA GLU A 470 8.67 28.66 7.92
C GLU A 470 8.66 29.37 6.55
N HIS A 471 7.63 29.11 5.73
CA HIS A 471 7.46 29.74 4.43
C HIS A 471 7.42 31.27 4.54
N ARG A 472 6.60 31.83 5.45
CA ARG A 472 6.50 33.29 5.63
C ARG A 472 7.82 33.92 6.08
N LYS A 473 8.54 33.29 7.02
CA LYS A 473 9.82 33.81 7.52
C LYS A 473 10.88 33.82 6.42
N LEU A 474 11.06 32.69 5.74
CA LEU A 474 12.07 32.54 4.68
C LEU A 474 11.74 33.39 3.45
N HIS A 475 10.47 33.49 3.07
CA HIS A 475 10.05 34.36 1.97
C HIS A 475 10.28 35.85 2.28
N ARG A 476 9.93 36.32 3.49
CA ARG A 476 10.20 37.70 3.92
C ARG A 476 11.69 38.00 3.99
N PHE A 477 12.49 37.04 4.47
CA PHE A 477 13.94 37.17 4.49
C PHE A 477 14.52 37.27 3.07
N SER A 478 14.09 36.42 2.14
CA SER A 478 14.48 36.51 0.72
C SER A 478 14.09 37.85 0.10
N ALA A 479 12.86 38.32 0.33
CA ALA A 479 12.41 39.63 -0.16
C ALA A 479 13.24 40.78 0.45
N GLY A 480 13.57 40.70 1.74
CA GLY A 480 14.44 41.65 2.42
C GLY A 480 15.83 41.73 1.79
N LEU A 481 16.40 40.59 1.37
CA LEU A 481 17.69 40.56 0.66
C LEU A 481 17.64 41.28 -0.69
N PHE A 482 16.55 41.14 -1.46
CA PHE A 482 16.37 41.88 -2.71
C PHE A 482 16.19 43.39 -2.48
N ILE A 483 15.44 43.78 -1.45
CA ILE A 483 15.30 45.20 -1.08
C ILE A 483 16.65 45.78 -0.64
N ALA A 484 17.41 45.05 0.18
CA ALA A 484 18.74 45.46 0.60
C ALA A 484 19.69 45.61 -0.59
N THR A 485 19.63 44.70 -1.56
CA THR A 485 20.37 44.79 -2.82
C THR A 485 20.04 46.09 -3.56
N PHE A 486 18.75 46.41 -3.71
CA PHE A 486 18.32 47.65 -4.37
C PHE A 486 18.88 48.89 -3.66
N ILE A 487 18.80 48.92 -2.32
CA ILE A 487 19.36 50.02 -1.53
C ILE A 487 20.87 50.13 -1.72
N MET A 488 21.60 49.01 -1.71
CA MET A 488 23.05 49.00 -1.93
C MET A 488 23.44 49.52 -3.31
N VAL A 489 22.70 49.14 -4.36
CA VAL A 489 22.89 49.69 -5.72
C VAL A 489 22.67 51.21 -5.74
N VAL A 490 21.61 51.70 -5.09
CA VAL A 490 21.34 53.14 -5.01
C VAL A 490 22.46 53.86 -4.26
N MET A 491 22.90 53.33 -3.11
CA MET A 491 24.01 53.91 -2.35
C MET A 491 25.31 53.94 -3.15
N GLU A 492 25.58 52.90 -3.93
CA GLU A 492 26.76 52.82 -4.79
C GLU A 492 26.74 53.89 -5.89
N ILE A 493 25.59 54.14 -6.52
CA ILE A 493 25.39 55.21 -7.52
C ILE A 493 25.66 56.59 -6.92
N PHE A 494 25.18 56.84 -5.71
CA PHE A 494 25.38 58.12 -5.01
C PHE A 494 26.71 58.20 -4.24
N HIS A 495 27.59 57.21 -4.38
CA HIS A 495 28.90 57.15 -3.70
C HIS A 495 28.78 57.22 -2.16
N ILE A 496 27.68 56.69 -1.60
CA ILE A 496 27.40 56.67 -0.17
C ILE A 496 27.96 55.38 0.43
N GLY A 497 29.25 55.40 0.80
CA GLY A 497 29.93 54.30 1.50
C GLY A 497 31.02 53.60 0.69
N PRO A 498 31.67 52.57 1.26
CA PRO A 498 32.78 51.88 0.60
C PRO A 498 32.29 51.02 -0.57
N HIS A 499 32.65 51.40 -1.80
CA HIS A 499 32.25 50.71 -3.04
C HIS A 499 32.43 49.20 -2.99
N SER A 500 33.58 48.69 -2.52
CA SER A 500 33.86 47.25 -2.47
C SER A 500 32.91 46.45 -1.57
N MET A 501 32.40 47.04 -0.49
CA MET A 501 31.41 46.39 0.37
C MET A 501 30.01 46.43 -0.25
N LEU A 502 29.66 47.54 -0.90
CA LEU A 502 28.40 47.68 -1.59
C LEU A 502 28.32 46.69 -2.77
N SER A 503 29.35 46.62 -3.62
CA SER A 503 29.40 45.67 -4.75
C SER A 503 29.42 44.20 -4.27
N LEU A 504 30.06 43.90 -3.14
CA LEU A 504 30.01 42.54 -2.56
C LEU A 504 28.57 42.20 -2.12
N GLY A 505 27.91 43.13 -1.44
CA GLY A 505 26.53 42.97 -1.00
C GLY A 505 25.54 42.80 -2.16
N THR A 506 25.73 43.55 -3.26
CA THR A 506 24.87 43.45 -4.44
C THR A 506 25.02 42.13 -5.20
N ILE A 507 26.15 41.43 -5.06
CA ILE A 507 26.35 40.08 -5.62
C ILE A 507 25.78 39.00 -4.68
N VAL A 508 26.09 39.11 -3.38
CA VAL A 508 25.82 38.03 -2.40
C VAL A 508 24.36 38.01 -1.93
N CYS A 509 23.73 39.17 -1.72
CA CYS A 509 22.35 39.24 -1.24
C CYS A 509 21.36 38.59 -2.22
N PRO A 510 21.39 38.88 -3.54
CA PRO A 510 20.53 38.20 -4.50
C PRO A 510 20.81 36.70 -4.60
N ALA A 511 22.09 36.29 -4.55
CA ALA A 511 22.46 34.87 -4.59
C ALA A 511 21.88 34.10 -3.39
N LEU A 512 21.99 34.66 -2.18
CA LEU A 512 21.38 34.08 -0.98
C LEU A 512 19.85 34.07 -1.05
N GLY A 513 19.25 35.14 -1.59
CA GLY A 513 17.81 35.22 -1.82
C GLY A 513 17.31 34.12 -2.77
N ALA A 514 17.99 33.96 -3.90
CA ALA A 514 17.71 32.91 -4.88
C ALA A 514 17.87 31.51 -4.27
N ALA A 515 18.93 31.28 -3.49
CA ALA A 515 19.16 30.01 -2.81
C ALA A 515 18.04 29.64 -1.83
N ILE A 516 17.58 30.60 -1.02
CA ILE A 516 16.46 30.39 -0.08
C ILE A 516 15.16 30.12 -0.83
N HIS A 517 14.90 30.86 -1.91
CA HIS A 517 13.75 30.61 -2.76
C HIS A 517 13.80 29.21 -3.38
N GLY A 518 14.96 28.78 -3.88
CA GLY A 518 15.20 27.43 -4.39
C GLY A 518 14.93 26.34 -3.35
N ILE A 519 15.38 26.53 -2.10
CA ILE A 519 15.08 25.61 -0.99
C ILE A 519 13.57 25.52 -0.72
N LEU A 520 12.86 26.64 -0.72
CA LEU A 520 11.40 26.67 -0.48
C LEU A 520 10.64 25.93 -1.58
N THR A 521 11.02 26.16 -2.83
CA THR A 521 10.41 25.56 -4.02
C THR A 521 10.71 24.06 -4.11
N GLN A 522 11.97 23.65 -3.93
CA GLN A 522 12.37 22.24 -3.97
C GLN A 522 11.69 21.39 -2.88
N ASN A 523 11.37 21.99 -1.73
CA ASN A 523 10.67 21.31 -0.64
C ASN A 523 9.14 21.45 -0.72
N GLU A 524 8.60 22.15 -1.73
CA GLU A 524 7.16 22.37 -1.95
C GLU A 524 6.43 22.84 -0.67
N ILE A 525 7.09 23.68 0.15
CA ILE A 525 6.63 23.97 1.51
C ILE A 525 5.22 24.58 1.51
N ALA A 526 4.96 25.52 0.60
CA ALA A 526 3.67 26.19 0.47
C ALA A 526 2.56 25.22 0.06
N ARG A 527 2.81 24.39 -0.97
CA ARG A 527 1.84 23.42 -1.48
C ARG A 527 1.51 22.35 -0.43
N ILE A 528 2.52 21.79 0.23
CA ILE A 528 2.33 20.79 1.30
C ILE A 528 1.55 21.40 2.48
N SER A 529 1.80 22.67 2.82
CA SER A 529 1.06 23.39 3.86
C SER A 529 -0.43 23.50 3.50
N ALA A 530 -0.75 24.00 2.30
CA ALA A 530 -2.12 24.13 1.81
C ALA A 530 -2.85 22.78 1.80
N MET A 531 -2.17 21.75 1.29
CA MET A 531 -2.71 20.41 1.21
C MET A 531 -2.99 19.79 2.61
N SER A 532 -2.10 20.05 3.58
CA SER A 532 -2.31 19.64 4.97
C SER A 532 -3.52 20.35 5.59
N ASN A 533 -3.73 21.63 5.29
CA ASN A 533 -4.89 22.37 5.77
C ASN A 533 -6.21 21.78 5.25
N LEU A 534 -6.30 21.53 3.93
CA LEU A 534 -7.48 20.90 3.31
C LEU A 534 -7.77 19.52 3.90
N THR A 535 -6.73 18.71 4.11
CA THR A 535 -6.89 17.38 4.72
C THR A 535 -7.42 17.49 6.15
N ALA A 536 -6.91 18.42 6.96
CA ALA A 536 -7.40 18.64 8.32
C ALA A 536 -8.88 19.04 8.33
N GLU A 537 -9.29 19.96 7.45
CA GLU A 537 -10.69 20.39 7.33
C GLU A 537 -11.62 19.22 6.98
N GLN A 538 -11.21 18.35 6.05
CA GLN A 538 -12.00 17.18 5.67
C GLN A 538 -12.04 16.11 6.78
N LEU A 539 -10.91 15.86 7.47
CA LEU A 539 -10.85 14.93 8.60
C LEU A 539 -11.77 15.36 9.75
N LYS A 540 -11.94 16.67 9.97
CA LYS A 540 -12.87 17.21 10.97
C LYS A 540 -14.32 16.75 10.74
N SER A 541 -14.75 16.63 9.48
CA SER A 541 -16.08 16.10 9.14
C SER A 541 -16.24 14.63 9.52
N TYR A 542 -15.20 13.81 9.31
CA TYR A 542 -15.21 12.40 9.72
C TYR A 542 -15.18 12.23 11.24
N ILE A 543 -14.42 13.06 11.96
CA ILE A 543 -14.42 13.07 13.45
C ILE A 543 -15.84 13.32 13.96
N ALA A 544 -16.50 14.36 13.44
CA ALA A 544 -17.89 14.67 13.81
C ALA A 544 -18.87 13.57 13.41
N ALA A 545 -18.65 12.87 12.28
CA ALA A 545 -19.46 11.73 11.87
C ALA A 545 -19.30 10.54 12.82
N PHE A 546 -18.07 10.23 13.23
CA PHE A 546 -17.81 9.18 14.22
C PHE A 546 -18.48 9.50 15.56
N GLU A 547 -18.48 10.75 16.03
CA GLU A 547 -19.16 11.15 17.28
C GLU A 547 -20.69 10.97 17.23
N LYS A 548 -21.31 11.23 16.08
CA LYS A 548 -22.77 11.13 15.91
C LYS A 548 -23.31 9.70 15.96
N ILE A 549 -22.46 8.71 15.68
CA ILE A 549 -22.82 7.28 15.78
C ILE A 549 -22.79 6.91 17.28
N ASN A 550 -23.76 7.42 18.03
CA ASN A 550 -23.83 7.34 19.49
C ASN A 550 -24.29 5.94 19.94
N SER A 551 -23.39 5.18 20.59
CA SER A 551 -23.65 3.84 21.12
C SER A 551 -24.07 3.90 22.60
N LYS A 552 -25.37 4.06 22.88
CA LYS A 552 -25.93 3.64 24.18
C LYS A 552 -26.08 2.11 24.28
N GLU A 553 -25.92 1.40 23.17
CA GLU A 553 -25.96 -0.06 23.11
C GLU A 553 -24.56 -0.66 23.29
N THR A 554 -24.48 -1.72 24.10
CA THR A 554 -23.24 -2.47 24.37
C THR A 554 -22.74 -3.23 23.15
N ASP A 555 -23.63 -3.70 22.28
CA ASP A 555 -23.31 -4.46 21.07
C ASP A 555 -23.42 -3.59 19.80
N MET A 556 -22.53 -3.83 18.83
CA MET A 556 -22.57 -3.12 17.54
C MET A 556 -23.71 -3.67 16.67
N THR A 557 -24.68 -2.85 16.28
CA THR A 557 -25.69 -3.26 15.29
C THR A 557 -25.07 -3.38 13.89
N TRP A 558 -25.65 -4.20 13.02
CA TRP A 558 -25.17 -4.38 11.64
C TRP A 558 -25.13 -3.06 10.85
N ASN A 559 -26.15 -2.20 11.02
CA ASN A 559 -26.20 -0.90 10.34
C ASN A 559 -25.12 0.05 10.85
N ASN A 560 -24.85 0.06 12.16
CA ASN A 560 -23.76 0.85 12.73
C ASN A 560 -22.40 0.34 12.24
N PHE A 561 -22.22 -0.99 12.18
CA PHE A 561 -21.03 -1.61 11.59
C PHE A 561 -20.81 -1.15 10.15
N LEU A 562 -21.83 -1.26 9.29
CA LEU A 562 -21.73 -0.84 7.89
C LEU A 562 -21.38 0.65 7.76
N THR A 563 -22.04 1.50 8.55
CA THR A 563 -21.80 2.94 8.55
C THR A 563 -20.38 3.27 9.00
N LEU A 564 -19.92 2.67 10.10
CA LEU A 564 -18.56 2.87 10.59
C LEU A 564 -17.52 2.37 9.59
N ARG A 565 -17.74 1.20 8.98
CA ARG A 565 -16.83 0.64 7.97
C ARG A 565 -16.74 1.54 6.75
N CYS A 566 -17.88 2.06 6.29
CA CYS A 566 -17.96 3.00 5.17
C CYS A 566 -17.17 4.29 5.46
N LEU A 567 -17.46 4.95 6.59
CA LEU A 567 -16.74 6.17 7.01
C LEU A 567 -15.23 5.93 7.19
N THR A 568 -14.86 4.75 7.69
CA THR A 568 -13.46 4.35 7.85
C THR A 568 -12.77 4.19 6.50
N ASN A 569 -13.41 3.53 5.53
CA ASN A 569 -12.90 3.43 4.16
C ASN A 569 -12.76 4.80 3.51
N ASP A 570 -13.75 5.67 3.65
CA ASP A 570 -13.72 7.02 3.08
C ASP A 570 -12.60 7.88 3.69
N ALA A 571 -12.45 7.84 5.02
CA ALA A 571 -11.36 8.54 5.71
C ALA A 571 -9.98 7.97 5.31
N ALA A 572 -9.85 6.64 5.18
CA ALA A 572 -8.62 6.00 4.72
C ALA A 572 -8.30 6.35 3.26
N GLU A 573 -9.31 6.44 2.39
CA GLU A 573 -9.15 6.82 0.98
C GLU A 573 -8.75 8.28 0.85
N LEU A 574 -9.34 9.18 1.66
CA LEU A 574 -8.93 10.57 1.73
C LEU A 574 -7.43 10.68 2.06
N MET A 575 -6.99 10.03 3.14
CA MET A 575 -5.58 10.08 3.57
C MET A 575 -4.64 9.38 2.56
N SER A 576 -5.07 8.27 1.97
CA SER A 576 -4.28 7.53 0.98
C SER A 576 -4.15 8.25 -0.35
N GLY A 577 -5.22 8.89 -0.82
CA GLY A 577 -5.25 9.70 -2.04
C GLY A 577 -4.32 10.90 -1.93
N GLN A 578 -4.40 11.62 -0.80
CA GLN A 578 -3.48 12.70 -0.42
C GLN A 578 -2.01 12.28 -0.52
N ASN A 579 -1.64 11.18 0.15
CA ASN A 579 -0.28 10.65 0.14
C ASN A 579 0.17 10.23 -1.28
N SER A 580 -0.72 9.60 -2.06
CA SER A 580 -0.43 9.17 -3.44
C SER A 580 -0.21 10.35 -4.38
N GLN A 581 -1.02 11.40 -4.28
CA GLN A 581 -0.85 12.64 -5.05
C GLN A 581 0.49 13.31 -4.72
N TRP A 582 0.81 13.42 -3.43
CA TRP A 582 2.08 13.99 -2.97
C TRP A 582 3.28 13.19 -3.51
N GLN A 583 3.20 11.86 -3.50
CA GLN A 583 4.24 11.01 -4.06
C GLN A 583 4.38 11.20 -5.58
N ALA A 584 3.28 11.23 -6.33
CA ALA A 584 3.29 11.44 -7.77
C ALA A 584 3.98 12.76 -8.15
N LEU A 585 3.69 13.84 -7.42
CA LEU A 585 4.33 15.14 -7.63
C LEU A 585 5.84 15.10 -7.38
N LEU A 586 6.27 14.51 -6.26
CA LEU A 586 7.68 14.49 -5.88
C LEU A 586 8.53 13.53 -6.68
N ILE A 587 7.95 12.48 -7.28
CA ILE A 587 8.67 11.58 -8.19
C ILE A 587 9.22 12.35 -9.42
N HIS A 588 8.49 13.35 -9.89
CA HIS A 588 8.92 14.17 -11.03
C HIS A 588 9.99 15.22 -10.68
N GLN A 589 10.10 15.60 -9.40
CA GLN A 589 11.17 16.47 -8.90
C GLN A 589 12.41 15.65 -8.55
N LYS A 590 13.19 15.29 -9.56
CA LYS A 590 14.50 14.62 -9.37
C LYS A 590 15.51 15.58 -8.72
N GLU A 591 16.53 15.00 -8.09
CA GLU A 591 17.67 15.74 -7.55
C GLU A 591 18.39 16.50 -8.67
N SER A 592 18.12 17.80 -8.77
CA SER A 592 18.79 18.72 -9.70
C SER A 592 19.86 19.52 -8.96
N LEU A 593 20.92 19.90 -9.68
CA LEU A 593 21.86 20.89 -9.17
C LEU A 593 21.12 22.22 -8.93
N PRO A 594 21.45 22.97 -7.87
CA PRO A 594 20.98 24.34 -7.73
C PRO A 594 21.41 25.13 -8.96
N ALA A 595 20.43 25.71 -9.67
CA ALA A 595 20.63 26.50 -10.87
C ALA A 595 20.93 27.96 -10.54
#